data_AF-A0A839N8Y3-F1
#
_entry.id   AF-A0A839N8Y3-F1
#
_cell.length_a   1.000
_cell.length_b   1.000
_cell.length_c   1.000
_cell.angle_alpha   90.00
_cell.angle_beta   90.00
_cell.angle_gamma   90.00
#
_symmetry.space_group_name_H-M   'P 1'
#
loop_
_entity.id
_entity.type
_entity.pdbx_description
1 polymer ?
#
loop_
_entity_poly.entity_id
_entity_poly.type
_entity_poly.pdbx_seq_one_letter_code
_entity_poly.pdbx_strand_id
1 'polypeptide(L)'
;MTENTGAHGAFTADGVVSFAEDGTATERMVEHVGAKKANLLYVGDVLYLQVPSDGSGWIAVRPDGTDALSRQLAPLLSAMRQSEGGRAGGTTDVTWKVTASTPSAVTYRTHLTAAQVKAQATKLGTSKLVKVPASGEDIIEVVSSAQLLLSMQVVANAKTTLQAKYSHWGPAIKITAPPDSVPA
;
A
#
# COMPACT_ATOMS: atom_id res chain seq x y z
N MET A 1 -8.66 -1.90 -4.38
CA MET A 1 -7.71 -2.71 -3.58
C MET A 1 -8.49 -3.49 -2.52
N THR A 2 -8.17 -4.74 -2.30
CA THR A 2 -8.80 -5.60 -1.29
C THR A 2 -7.67 -6.24 -0.49
N GLU A 3 -7.53 -5.87 0.78
CA GLU A 3 -6.51 -6.43 1.65
C GLU A 3 -7.18 -7.29 2.72
N ASN A 4 -6.75 -8.54 2.80
CA ASN A 4 -7.26 -9.54 3.74
C ASN A 4 -6.20 -9.77 4.82
N THR A 5 -6.04 -8.79 5.71
CA THR A 5 -5.22 -9.00 6.91
C THR A 5 -6.00 -9.83 7.92
N GLY A 6 -5.59 -11.08 8.09
CA GLY A 6 -6.14 -11.93 9.14
C GLY A 6 -6.04 -11.28 10.52
N ALA A 7 -7.13 -11.44 11.29
CA ALA A 7 -7.41 -11.02 12.67
C ALA A 7 -8.21 -9.71 12.88
N HIS A 8 -8.31 -8.80 11.91
CA HIS A 8 -9.04 -7.52 12.08
C HIS A 8 -10.18 -7.25 11.08
N GLY A 9 -10.53 -8.25 10.27
CA GLY A 9 -11.57 -8.15 9.24
C GLY A 9 -10.98 -7.84 7.87
N ALA A 10 -11.63 -8.32 6.81
CA ALA A 10 -11.29 -7.93 5.44
C ALA A 10 -11.51 -6.42 5.31
N PHE A 11 -10.51 -5.70 4.81
CA PHE A 11 -10.70 -4.31 4.43
C PHE A 11 -10.57 -4.18 2.92
N THR A 12 -11.44 -3.34 2.33
CA THR A 12 -11.35 -2.99 0.93
C THR A 12 -11.07 -1.51 0.83
N ALA A 13 -10.12 -1.12 -0.01
CA ALA A 13 -9.79 0.26 -0.26
C ALA A 13 -9.98 0.57 -1.75
N ASP A 14 -10.74 1.60 -2.08
CA ASP A 14 -10.84 2.09 -3.45
C ASP A 14 -10.22 3.48 -3.53
N GLY A 15 -9.40 3.73 -4.54
CA GLY A 15 -8.62 4.95 -4.56
C GLY A 15 -7.91 5.25 -5.86
N VAL A 16 -7.28 6.42 -5.86
CA VAL A 16 -6.45 6.93 -6.94
C VAL A 16 -5.08 7.27 -6.37
N VAL A 17 -4.05 6.92 -7.14
CA VAL A 17 -2.65 7.26 -6.86
C VAL A 17 -2.15 8.06 -8.05
N SER A 18 -1.53 9.20 -7.79
CA SER A 18 -0.92 10.06 -8.80
C SER A 18 0.52 10.34 -8.43
N PHE A 19 1.44 10.08 -9.36
CA PHE A 19 2.85 10.40 -9.19
C PHE A 19 3.17 11.70 -9.92
N ALA A 20 3.84 12.62 -9.25
CA ALA A 20 4.44 13.78 -9.88
C ALA A 20 5.73 13.39 -10.64
N GLU A 21 6.21 14.26 -11.53
CA GLU A 21 7.45 14.03 -12.30
C GLU A 21 8.68 13.84 -11.41
N ASP A 22 8.66 14.41 -10.20
CA ASP A 22 9.72 14.25 -9.20
C ASP A 22 9.65 12.91 -8.43
N GLY A 23 8.68 12.05 -8.75
CA GLY A 23 8.45 10.76 -8.11
C GLY A 23 7.62 10.83 -6.82
N THR A 24 7.18 12.02 -6.40
CA THR A 24 6.31 12.18 -5.23
C THR A 24 4.94 11.56 -5.51
N ALA A 25 4.45 10.69 -4.63
CA ALA A 25 3.10 10.17 -4.76
C ALA A 25 2.09 11.05 -4.00
N THR A 26 0.91 11.15 -4.58
CA THR A 26 -0.28 11.65 -3.89
C THR A 26 -1.37 10.61 -4.03
N GLU A 27 -2.06 10.34 -2.94
CA GLU A 27 -3.01 9.24 -2.87
C GLU A 27 -4.32 9.72 -2.25
N ARG A 28 -5.43 9.19 -2.76
CA ARG A 28 -6.74 9.29 -2.13
C ARG A 28 -7.35 7.92 -2.12
N MET A 29 -7.65 7.41 -0.94
CA MET A 29 -8.29 6.10 -0.75
C MET A 29 -9.52 6.23 0.13
N VAL A 30 -10.49 5.36 -0.10
CA VAL A 30 -11.63 5.12 0.77
C VAL A 30 -11.50 3.69 1.25
N GLU A 31 -11.14 3.53 2.51
CA GLU A 31 -11.09 2.24 3.18
C GLU A 31 -12.47 1.88 3.74
N HIS A 32 -12.80 0.60 3.63
CA HIS A 32 -14.02 0.01 4.15
C HIS A 32 -13.63 -1.05 5.17
N VAL A 33 -14.03 -0.83 6.43
CA VAL A 33 -13.82 -1.78 7.54
C VAL A 33 -15.18 -2.22 8.04
N GLY A 34 -15.63 -3.39 7.56
CA GLY A 34 -17.02 -3.83 7.74
C GLY A 34 -17.99 -2.85 7.08
N ALA A 35 -18.92 -2.29 7.86
CA ALA A 35 -19.86 -1.28 7.39
C ALA A 35 -19.33 0.17 7.47
N LYS A 36 -18.16 0.38 8.11
CA LYS A 36 -17.59 1.72 8.29
C LYS A 36 -16.72 2.10 7.10
N LYS A 37 -16.68 3.39 6.79
CA LYS A 37 -15.80 3.98 5.79
C LYS A 37 -14.81 4.93 6.47
N ALA A 38 -13.57 4.91 6.01
CA ALA A 38 -12.55 5.88 6.35
C ALA A 38 -11.98 6.45 5.06
N ASN A 39 -11.89 7.78 4.96
CA ASN A 39 -11.19 8.43 3.86
C ASN A 39 -9.74 8.65 4.28
N LEU A 40 -8.83 8.26 3.41
CA LEU A 40 -7.39 8.47 3.55
C LEU A 40 -6.93 9.36 2.39
N LEU A 41 -6.07 10.31 2.72
CA LEU A 41 -5.43 11.16 1.73
C LEU A 41 -3.97 11.30 2.09
N TYR A 42 -3.06 11.00 1.15
CA TYR A 42 -1.64 11.23 1.32
C TYR A 42 -1.20 12.34 0.37
N VAL A 43 -0.80 13.49 0.92
CA VAL A 43 -0.36 14.66 0.13
C VAL A 43 0.77 15.36 0.87
N GLY A 44 1.91 15.53 0.18
CA GLY A 44 3.04 16.31 0.71
C GLY A 44 3.54 15.77 2.06
N ASP A 45 3.70 14.45 2.16
CA ASP A 45 4.14 13.73 3.35
C ASP A 45 3.19 13.76 4.56
N VAL A 46 1.97 14.25 4.38
CA VAL A 46 0.93 14.27 5.41
C VAL A 46 -0.14 13.25 5.05
N LEU A 47 -0.44 12.37 6.01
CA LEU A 47 -1.59 11.47 5.92
C LEU A 47 -2.79 12.14 6.60
N TYR A 48 -3.81 12.45 5.82
CA TYR A 48 -5.08 12.93 6.34
C TYR A 48 -6.06 11.78 6.46
N LEU A 49 -6.68 11.68 7.63
CA LEU A 49 -7.67 10.66 7.95
C LEU A 49 -9.00 11.33 8.25
N GLN A 50 -10.09 10.75 7.75
CA GLN A 50 -11.44 11.17 8.10
C GLN A 50 -12.33 9.94 8.25
N VAL A 51 -13.13 9.89 9.31
CA VAL A 51 -14.11 8.82 9.54
C VAL A 51 -15.51 9.43 9.45
N PRO A 52 -16.16 9.50 8.29
CA PRO A 52 -17.38 10.31 8.11
C PRO A 52 -18.52 10.00 9.08
N SER A 53 -18.59 8.78 9.59
CA SER A 53 -19.65 8.33 10.49
C SER A 53 -19.65 8.98 11.89
N ASP A 54 -18.55 9.60 12.31
CA ASP A 54 -18.45 10.25 13.62
C ASP A 54 -18.56 11.79 13.56
N GLY A 55 -18.77 12.35 12.35
CA GLY A 55 -18.83 13.79 12.14
C GLY A 55 -17.48 14.51 12.28
N SER A 56 -16.37 13.78 12.38
CA SER A 56 -15.04 14.35 12.49
C SER A 56 -14.61 15.08 11.20
N GLY A 57 -13.93 16.21 11.41
CA GLY A 57 -13.13 16.84 10.36
C GLY A 57 -11.91 15.99 10.01
N TRP A 58 -11.12 16.47 9.05
CA TRP A 58 -9.90 15.77 8.68
C TRP A 58 -8.87 15.89 9.81
N ILE A 59 -8.22 14.76 10.11
CA ILE A 59 -7.13 14.66 11.06
C ILE A 59 -5.83 14.56 10.27
N ALA A 60 -4.88 15.47 10.51
CA ALA A 60 -3.59 15.49 9.85
C ALA A 60 -2.52 14.78 10.68
N VAL A 61 -2.04 13.64 10.18
CA VAL A 61 -0.96 12.83 10.76
C VAL A 61 0.34 13.19 10.05
N ARG A 62 1.34 13.63 10.84
CA ARG A 62 2.63 14.09 10.31
C ARG A 62 3.77 13.19 10.79
N PRO A 63 4.82 12.97 9.99
CA PRO A 63 5.94 12.11 10.38
C PRO A 63 6.71 12.67 11.60
N ASP A 64 6.70 13.97 11.79
CA ASP A 64 7.31 14.72 12.90
C ASP A 64 6.28 15.22 13.93
N GLY A 65 5.02 14.76 13.82
CA GLY A 65 3.95 15.17 14.73
C GLY A 65 4.20 14.68 16.16
N THR A 66 3.92 15.55 17.13
CA THR A 66 4.09 15.23 18.55
C THR A 66 2.90 14.53 19.17
N ASP A 67 1.77 14.45 18.48
CA ASP A 67 0.57 13.77 18.98
C ASP A 67 0.70 12.23 18.93
N ALA A 68 -0.19 11.53 19.63
CA ALA A 68 -0.10 10.09 19.80
C ALA A 68 -0.27 9.34 18.48
N LEU A 69 -1.15 9.82 17.60
CA LEU A 69 -1.44 9.16 16.33
C LEU A 69 -0.29 9.33 15.33
N SER A 70 0.28 10.53 15.23
CA SER A 70 1.50 10.82 14.48
C SER A 70 2.67 9.98 14.94
N ARG A 71 2.94 9.88 16.25
CA ARG A 71 4.01 9.00 16.75
C ARG A 71 3.77 7.53 16.44
N GLN A 72 2.51 7.09 16.48
CA GLN A 72 2.14 5.71 16.18
C GLN A 72 2.30 5.37 14.70
N LEU A 73 1.96 6.31 13.80
CA LEU A 73 1.98 6.11 12.36
C LEU A 73 3.26 6.61 11.68
N ALA A 74 4.14 7.33 12.37
CA ALA A 74 5.42 7.80 11.83
C ALA A 74 6.27 6.70 11.16
N PRO A 75 6.37 5.46 11.69
CA PRO A 75 7.05 4.38 11.00
C PRO A 75 6.39 4.01 9.66
N LEU A 76 5.06 4.03 9.59
CA LEU A 76 4.31 3.77 8.37
C LEU A 76 4.55 4.89 7.34
N LEU A 77 4.46 6.15 7.74
CA LEU A 77 4.73 7.29 6.85
C LEU A 77 6.16 7.27 6.29
N SER A 78 7.12 6.84 7.13
CA SER A 78 8.50 6.64 6.69
C SER A 78 8.62 5.52 5.65
N ALA A 79 7.88 4.42 5.84
CA ALA A 79 7.83 3.32 4.88
C ALA A 79 7.20 3.75 3.54
N MET A 80 6.11 4.50 3.59
CA MET A 80 5.44 5.05 2.40
C MET A 80 6.39 5.94 1.59
N ARG A 81 7.05 6.91 2.24
CA ARG A 81 8.09 7.76 1.62
C ARG A 81 9.21 6.95 0.96
N GLN A 82 9.65 5.86 1.61
CA GLN A 82 10.68 5.00 1.03
C GLN A 82 10.17 4.19 -0.18
N SER A 83 8.89 3.81 -0.19
CA SER A 83 8.28 3.14 -1.35
C SER A 83 8.12 4.07 -2.55
N GLU A 84 7.78 5.34 -2.33
CA GLU A 84 7.61 6.36 -3.38
C GLU A 84 8.91 6.65 -4.12
N GLY A 85 10.03 6.72 -3.41
CA GLY A 85 11.35 6.89 -4.02
C GLY A 85 11.86 5.67 -4.82
N GLY A 86 11.02 4.66 -5.09
CA GLY A 86 11.41 3.40 -5.73
C GLY A 86 12.38 2.56 -4.90
N ARG A 87 12.56 2.90 -3.61
CA ARG A 87 13.57 2.34 -2.71
C ARG A 87 13.04 1.21 -1.82
N ALA A 88 11.76 0.89 -1.90
CA ALA A 88 11.17 -0.38 -1.45
C ALA A 88 11.63 -1.53 -2.36
N GLY A 89 12.95 -1.64 -2.52
CA GLY A 89 13.62 -2.55 -3.42
C GLY A 89 13.28 -4.00 -3.16
N GLY A 90 13.03 -4.72 -4.24
CA GLY A 90 13.12 -6.15 -4.27
C GLY A 90 14.49 -6.62 -3.78
N THR A 91 14.53 -7.83 -3.25
CA THR A 91 15.82 -8.49 -2.97
C THR A 91 16.42 -8.92 -4.30
N THR A 92 17.71 -8.69 -4.54
CA THR A 92 18.35 -9.12 -5.80
C THR A 92 18.37 -10.64 -5.98
N ASP A 93 18.19 -11.38 -4.87
CA ASP A 93 18.12 -12.84 -4.82
C ASP A 93 16.68 -13.36 -4.77
N VAL A 94 15.78 -12.80 -5.58
CA VAL A 94 14.42 -13.37 -5.74
C VAL A 94 14.35 -14.34 -6.91
N THR A 95 13.71 -15.48 -6.68
CA THR A 95 13.33 -16.40 -7.76
C THR A 95 11.92 -16.05 -8.23
N TRP A 96 11.82 -15.60 -9.48
CA TRP A 96 10.54 -15.39 -10.15
C TRP A 96 10.32 -16.45 -11.24
N LYS A 97 9.06 -16.71 -11.56
CA LYS A 97 8.65 -17.59 -12.66
C LYS A 97 7.43 -17.03 -13.39
N VAL A 98 7.37 -17.24 -14.69
CA VAL A 98 6.14 -17.04 -15.46
C VAL A 98 5.21 -18.22 -15.18
N THR A 99 3.99 -17.95 -14.73
CA THR A 99 2.99 -19.00 -14.44
C THR A 99 1.88 -19.05 -15.48
N ALA A 100 1.65 -17.96 -16.21
CA ALA A 100 0.74 -17.89 -17.33
C ALA A 100 1.20 -16.80 -18.31
N SER A 101 0.89 -16.97 -19.59
CA SER A 101 1.13 -15.97 -20.63
C SER A 101 -0.03 -15.99 -21.63
N THR A 102 -0.53 -14.81 -21.97
CA THR A 102 -1.59 -14.56 -22.94
C THR A 102 -1.16 -13.40 -23.85
N PRO A 103 -1.77 -13.21 -25.03
CA PRO A 103 -1.44 -12.07 -25.88
C PRO A 103 -1.62 -10.70 -25.20
N SER A 104 -2.51 -10.61 -24.22
CA SER A 104 -2.82 -9.35 -23.50
C SER A 104 -2.03 -9.15 -22.21
N ALA A 105 -1.48 -10.22 -21.61
CA ALA A 105 -0.86 -10.15 -20.29
C ALA A 105 0.02 -11.35 -19.96
N VAL A 106 1.01 -11.14 -19.07
CA VAL A 106 1.87 -12.16 -18.48
C VAL A 106 1.67 -12.19 -16.96
N THR A 107 1.58 -13.38 -16.39
CA THR A 107 1.51 -13.58 -14.94
C THR A 107 2.86 -14.05 -14.41
N TYR A 108 3.41 -13.27 -13.49
CA TYR A 108 4.63 -13.59 -12.76
C TYR A 108 4.28 -14.07 -11.36
N ARG A 109 5.09 -14.99 -10.84
CA ARG A 109 5.07 -15.40 -9.44
C ARG A 109 6.48 -15.33 -8.87
N THR A 110 6.64 -14.54 -7.83
CA THR A 110 7.89 -14.34 -7.12
C THR A 110 7.74 -14.90 -5.72
N HIS A 111 8.62 -15.83 -5.33
CA HIS A 111 8.62 -16.37 -3.98
C HIS A 111 9.65 -15.63 -3.11
N LEU A 112 9.20 -15.11 -1.96
CA LEU A 112 10.05 -14.55 -0.93
C LEU A 112 10.10 -15.51 0.25
N THR A 113 11.30 -15.91 0.67
CA THR A 113 11.49 -16.67 1.90
C THR A 113 11.15 -15.83 3.13
N ALA A 114 10.86 -16.46 4.26
CA ALA A 114 10.60 -15.76 5.53
C ALA A 114 11.74 -14.80 5.93
N ALA A 115 12.99 -15.17 5.63
CA ALA A 115 14.16 -14.32 5.87
C ALA A 115 14.15 -13.05 5.01
N GLN A 116 13.77 -13.18 3.72
CA GLN A 116 13.65 -12.04 2.80
C GLN A 116 12.50 -11.11 3.19
N VAL A 117 11.34 -11.66 3.54
CA VAL A 117 10.21 -10.87 4.06
C VAL A 117 10.60 -10.10 5.32
N LYS A 118 11.29 -10.77 6.26
CA LYS A 118 11.80 -10.11 7.48
C LYS A 118 12.81 -9.00 7.17
N ALA A 119 13.72 -9.23 6.23
CA ALA A 119 14.71 -8.24 5.82
C ALA A 119 14.03 -7.02 5.19
N GLN A 120 13.04 -7.22 4.32
CA GLN A 120 12.26 -6.15 3.70
C GLN A 120 11.48 -5.34 4.75
N ALA A 121 10.77 -6.01 5.67
CA ALA A 121 10.06 -5.33 6.75
C ALA A 121 11.01 -4.54 7.67
N THR A 122 12.21 -5.04 7.90
CA THR A 122 13.24 -4.33 8.68
C THR A 122 13.74 -3.09 7.93
N LYS A 123 14.02 -3.22 6.63
CA LYS A 123 14.47 -2.12 5.76
C LYS A 123 13.43 -0.99 5.72
N LEU A 124 12.15 -1.35 5.61
CA LEU A 124 11.03 -0.41 5.58
C LEU A 124 10.64 0.13 6.97
N GLY A 125 11.25 -0.35 8.05
CA GLY A 125 10.87 0.05 9.42
C GLY A 125 9.51 -0.50 9.89
N THR A 126 8.93 -1.45 9.16
CA THR A 126 7.61 -2.02 9.42
C THR A 126 7.66 -3.37 10.16
N SER A 127 8.84 -3.77 10.65
CA SER A 127 9.04 -5.04 11.36
C SER A 127 8.17 -5.25 12.60
N LYS A 128 7.68 -4.16 13.21
CA LYS A 128 6.73 -4.19 14.34
C LYS A 128 5.26 -4.24 13.90
N LEU A 129 4.98 -3.97 12.63
CA LEU A 129 3.63 -3.88 12.05
C LEU A 129 3.28 -5.14 11.24
N VAL A 130 4.28 -5.82 10.67
CA VAL A 130 4.08 -6.96 9.77
C VAL A 130 4.40 -8.27 10.50
N LYS A 131 3.45 -9.21 10.47
CA LYS A 131 3.69 -10.59 10.89
C LYS A 131 4.35 -11.37 9.76
N VAL A 132 5.63 -11.70 9.91
CA VAL A 132 6.37 -12.50 8.94
C VAL A 132 5.80 -13.93 8.86
N PRO A 133 5.38 -14.41 7.68
CA PRO A 133 4.92 -15.78 7.52
C PRO A 133 6.09 -16.77 7.64
N ALA A 134 5.89 -17.88 8.36
CA ALA A 134 6.94 -18.88 8.56
C ALA A 134 7.41 -19.53 7.25
N SER A 135 6.50 -19.70 6.29
CA SER A 135 6.79 -20.23 4.95
C SER A 135 7.28 -19.18 3.96
N GLY A 136 7.40 -17.91 4.36
CA GLY A 136 7.49 -16.80 3.42
C GLY A 136 6.17 -16.55 2.68
N GLU A 137 6.25 -15.80 1.59
CA GLU A 137 5.09 -15.37 0.79
C GLU A 137 5.36 -15.44 -0.71
N ASP A 138 4.29 -15.57 -1.48
CA ASP A 138 4.34 -15.42 -2.93
C ASP A 138 3.70 -14.09 -3.33
N ILE A 139 4.39 -13.35 -4.19
CA ILE A 139 3.86 -12.18 -4.89
C ILE A 139 3.46 -12.63 -6.30
N ILE A 140 2.20 -12.45 -6.66
CA ILE A 140 1.66 -12.78 -7.99
C ILE A 140 1.27 -11.49 -8.68
N GLU A 141 1.93 -11.19 -9.78
CA GLU A 141 1.71 -9.96 -10.55
C GLU A 141 1.18 -10.33 -11.95
N VAL A 142 0.16 -9.60 -12.39
CA VAL A 142 -0.32 -9.69 -13.78
C VAL A 142 0.04 -8.38 -14.45
N VAL A 143 0.87 -8.47 -15.50
CA VAL A 143 1.40 -7.31 -16.23
C VAL A 143 0.86 -7.36 -17.65
N SER A 144 0.31 -6.24 -18.13
CA SER A 144 -0.19 -6.11 -19.50
C SER A 144 0.95 -6.12 -20.53
N SER A 145 0.60 -6.32 -21.80
CA SER A 145 1.55 -6.16 -22.91
C SER A 145 2.18 -4.76 -23.02
N ALA A 146 1.52 -3.74 -22.48
CA ALA A 146 2.03 -2.37 -22.36
C ALA A 146 2.94 -2.17 -21.12
N GLN A 147 3.34 -3.24 -20.44
CA GLN A 147 4.15 -3.21 -19.21
C GLN A 147 3.49 -2.51 -18.02
N LEU A 148 2.16 -2.36 -18.05
CA LEU A 148 1.40 -1.83 -16.91
C LEU A 148 0.95 -2.96 -16.00
N LEU A 149 1.16 -2.80 -14.69
CA LEU A 149 0.63 -3.72 -13.68
C LEU A 149 -0.91 -3.66 -13.71
N LEU A 150 -1.57 -4.81 -13.83
CA LEU A 150 -3.03 -4.94 -13.85
C LEU A 150 -3.57 -5.45 -12.51
N SER A 151 -2.83 -6.33 -11.86
CA SER A 151 -3.17 -6.81 -10.51
C SER A 151 -1.94 -7.34 -9.80
N MET A 152 -1.99 -7.28 -8.46
CA MET A 152 -1.01 -7.88 -7.57
C MET A 152 -1.73 -8.69 -6.51
N GLN A 153 -1.19 -9.84 -6.13
CA GLN A 153 -1.63 -10.60 -4.97
C GLN A 153 -0.43 -10.98 -4.12
N VAL A 154 -0.58 -10.89 -2.80
CA VAL A 154 0.34 -11.49 -1.85
C VAL A 154 -0.34 -12.70 -1.24
N VAL A 155 0.31 -13.86 -1.31
CA VAL A 155 -0.19 -15.13 -0.79
C VAL A 155 0.77 -15.63 0.29
N ALA A 156 0.29 -15.72 1.52
CA ALA A 156 1.04 -16.24 2.66
C ALA A 156 0.26 -17.37 3.32
N ASN A 157 0.94 -18.46 3.71
CA ASN A 157 0.32 -19.64 4.31
C ASN A 157 -0.90 -20.15 3.51
N ALA A 158 -0.77 -20.20 2.17
CA ALA A 158 -1.81 -20.59 1.22
C ALA A 158 -3.09 -19.72 1.23
N LYS A 159 -3.04 -18.51 1.79
CA LYS A 159 -4.14 -17.54 1.79
C LYS A 159 -3.69 -16.23 1.15
N THR A 160 -4.54 -15.66 0.30
CA THR A 160 -4.33 -14.30 -0.22
C THR A 160 -4.50 -13.31 0.92
N THR A 161 -3.41 -12.63 1.28
CA THR A 161 -3.36 -11.61 2.33
C THR A 161 -3.53 -10.20 1.77
N LEU A 162 -3.14 -9.99 0.51
CA LEU A 162 -3.35 -8.73 -0.20
C LEU A 162 -3.75 -9.02 -1.64
N GLN A 163 -4.70 -8.24 -2.17
CA GLN A 163 -5.09 -8.26 -3.58
C GLN A 163 -5.33 -6.82 -4.07
N ALA A 164 -4.52 -6.37 -5.01
CA ALA A 164 -4.72 -5.10 -5.69
C ALA A 164 -5.12 -5.32 -7.15
N LYS A 165 -5.99 -4.46 -7.66
CA LYS A 165 -6.34 -4.33 -9.08
C LYS A 165 -6.08 -2.89 -9.49
N TYR A 166 -5.42 -2.73 -10.62
CA TYR A 166 -5.00 -1.44 -11.14
C TYR A 166 -5.65 -1.21 -12.51
N SER A 167 -6.06 0.02 -12.76
CA SER A 167 -6.74 0.41 -13.99
C SER A 167 -6.60 1.92 -14.19
N HIS A 168 -7.06 2.44 -15.34
CA HIS A 168 -7.08 3.87 -15.63
C HIS A 168 -5.69 4.54 -15.52
N TRP A 169 -4.66 3.88 -16.04
CA TRP A 169 -3.32 4.42 -16.16
C TRP A 169 -3.27 5.60 -17.15
N GLY A 170 -2.59 6.69 -16.80
CA GLY A 170 -2.27 7.80 -17.71
C GLY A 170 -2.95 9.15 -17.44
N PRO A 171 -4.24 9.24 -17.05
CA PRO A 171 -4.86 10.52 -16.73
C PRO A 171 -4.15 11.25 -15.58
N ALA A 172 -3.87 12.54 -15.77
CA ALA A 172 -3.39 13.39 -14.70
C ALA A 172 -4.52 13.63 -13.69
N ILE A 173 -4.29 13.30 -12.42
CA ILE A 173 -5.26 13.51 -11.34
C ILE A 173 -4.63 14.46 -10.32
N LYS A 174 -5.28 15.60 -10.09
CA LYS A 174 -4.86 16.54 -9.05
C LYS A 174 -5.50 16.15 -7.72
N ILE A 175 -4.67 15.75 -6.77
CA ILE A 175 -5.07 15.45 -5.39
C ILE A 175 -4.52 16.57 -4.49
N THR A 176 -5.38 17.24 -3.74
CA THR A 176 -5.01 18.34 -2.84
C THR A 176 -5.41 18.02 -1.41
N ALA A 177 -4.64 18.56 -0.46
CA ALA A 177 -4.96 18.51 0.96
C ALA A 177 -6.38 19.05 1.24
N PRO A 178 -7.05 18.53 2.28
CA PRO A 178 -8.35 19.05 2.70
C PRO A 178 -8.20 20.47 3.27
N PRO A 179 -9.20 21.35 3.09
CA PRO A 179 -9.14 22.75 3.52
C PRO A 179 -9.12 22.92 5.04
N ASP A 180 -9.81 22.05 5.77
CA ASP A 180 -9.95 22.08 7.23
C ASP A 180 -9.41 20.79 7.82
N SER A 181 -8.14 20.79 8.21
CA SER A 181 -7.53 19.69 8.97
C SER A 181 -7.04 20.18 10.32
N VAL A 182 -7.39 19.46 11.37
CA VAL A 182 -6.80 19.65 12.70
C VAL A 182 -5.58 18.75 12.85
N PRO A 183 -4.55 19.16 13.60
CA PRO A 183 -3.52 18.22 14.05
C PRO A 183 -4.15 17.04 14.78
N ALA A 184 -3.59 15.85 14.57
CA ALA A 184 -4.02 14.62 15.23
C ALA A 184 -3.80 14.63 16.75
#